data_AF-A0A0E3QG79-F1
#
_entry.id   AF-A0A0E3QG79-F1
#
_cell.length_a   1.000
_cell.length_b   1.000
_cell.length_c   1.000
_cell.angle_alpha   90.00
_cell.angle_beta   90.00
_cell.angle_gamma   90.00
#
_symmetry.space_group_name_H-M   'P 1'
#
loop_
_entity.id
_entity.type
_entity.pdbx_description
1 polymer ?
#
loop_
_entity_poly.entity_id
_entity_poly.type
_entity_poly.pdbx_seq_one_letter_code
_entity_poly.pdbx_strand_id
1 'polypeptide(L)'
;MKNSASNPLEGTPKDFAPYGIYNSTGQLLKGNILFGQYTELATQLDTKRSAFYLKSKEYGNEVILGCSLSVKTDNGREERIVFIQVYKNLHSENRVNSDIQLLKQFSDIQSLKQLYEGVESEVERLDLKKYRLVGLWDEKDFRNIREIQINDDVLEYTAGKILAGRKVSVKVSDLSSGLSLIIRLIERLRYRYTFSVDVSQYPSETEVSISLMKPNPDFEIGENGKYRKSSESELWDFYKDLSKEPLKDKTSHSKGSQIQSDFISPVVNKILNDSLHYRSPSDLVLNEFEDKEKVEIFQGLVKKPADISNSIIKKVLLDIYNKIESPECKKDLYKVLISNNVYIEGPIKDLIIGIYKEHDEDLFNLLFSNTSLEKASQNNLGGRRAQNSLKNSKYKSFKEEIKKALELFEYSDKISFLKFIAAEAPPKPKDEGRILLGTLIEDLVSIKKNDFVLKLSEEEAENLDQIQGTDYLKTKKTLKQGKKSRNIRIIFYTSALVIIIITASYFYIYLAPSLFLYLEKAFDYLLSIFS
;
A
#
# COMPACT_ATOMS: atom_id res chain seq x y z
N MET A 1 -55.83 30.46 1.89
CA MET A 1 -56.15 29.99 3.26
C MET A 1 -57.15 28.84 3.19
N LYS A 2 -56.69 27.60 3.30
CA LYS A 2 -57.15 26.60 4.27
C LYS A 2 -56.31 25.33 4.06
N ASN A 3 -55.46 25.06 5.05
CA ASN A 3 -54.72 23.83 5.21
C ASN A 3 -55.68 22.64 5.24
N SER A 4 -55.33 21.56 4.55
CA SER A 4 -55.65 20.23 5.03
C SER A 4 -54.36 19.41 4.97
N ALA A 5 -53.64 19.44 6.09
CA ALA A 5 -52.67 18.45 6.44
C ALA A 5 -53.46 17.20 6.82
N SER A 6 -53.38 16.15 6.00
CA SER A 6 -53.69 14.81 6.45
C SER A 6 -52.45 14.25 7.15
N ASN A 7 -52.59 14.02 8.46
CA ASN A 7 -51.59 13.32 9.25
C ASN A 7 -51.38 11.89 8.73
N PRO A 8 -50.16 11.35 8.87
CA PRO A 8 -49.81 9.97 8.57
C PRO A 8 -50.15 9.05 9.75
N LEU A 9 -50.28 7.75 9.45
CA LEU A 9 -50.50 6.60 10.34
C LEU A 9 -51.97 6.21 10.57
N GLU A 10 -52.44 5.27 9.75
CA GLU A 10 -53.17 4.10 10.26
C GLU A 10 -53.05 2.98 9.20
N GLY A 11 -52.55 1.82 9.63
CA GLY A 11 -52.00 0.80 8.76
C GLY A 11 -53.03 -0.16 8.16
N THR A 12 -52.69 -0.65 6.97
CA THR A 12 -53.12 -1.97 6.49
C THR A 12 -51.90 -2.89 6.42
N PRO A 13 -51.93 -4.08 7.03
CA PRO A 13 -50.80 -5.01 7.00
C PRO A 13 -50.77 -5.77 5.65
N LYS A 14 -50.46 -5.06 4.56
CA LYS A 14 -50.09 -5.60 3.22
C LYS A 14 -49.16 -4.67 2.42
N ASP A 15 -48.61 -3.64 3.06
CA ASP A 15 -48.07 -2.49 2.34
C ASP A 15 -46.65 -2.76 1.82
N PHE A 16 -46.47 -2.62 0.51
CA PHE A 16 -45.17 -2.52 -0.16
C PHE A 16 -44.27 -1.54 0.63
N ALA A 17 -42.97 -1.87 0.78
CA ALA A 17 -42.02 -0.85 1.22
C ALA A 17 -42.09 0.38 0.31
N PRO A 18 -41.83 1.60 0.82
CA PRO A 18 -42.00 2.82 0.03
C PRO A 18 -41.30 2.73 -1.33
N TYR A 19 -41.97 3.21 -2.38
CA TYR A 19 -41.47 3.15 -3.75
C TYR A 19 -41.74 4.44 -4.53
N GLY A 20 -40.98 4.63 -5.60
CA GLY A 20 -41.11 5.68 -6.58
C GLY A 20 -41.16 5.10 -8.00
N ILE A 21 -41.99 5.69 -8.85
CA ILE A 21 -42.10 5.36 -10.27
C ILE A 21 -41.71 6.58 -11.08
N TYR A 22 -40.84 6.42 -12.07
CA TYR A 22 -40.27 7.50 -12.87
C TYR A 22 -40.45 7.22 -14.36
N ASN A 23 -40.54 8.27 -15.17
CA ASN A 23 -40.40 8.14 -16.63
C ASN A 23 -38.92 8.12 -17.06
N SER A 24 -38.67 7.97 -18.35
CA SER A 24 -37.32 7.98 -18.95
C SER A 24 -36.52 9.27 -18.75
N THR A 25 -37.18 10.41 -18.46
CA THR A 25 -36.48 11.67 -18.14
C THR A 25 -36.14 11.79 -16.65
N GLY A 26 -36.42 10.76 -15.85
CA GLY A 26 -36.20 10.77 -14.39
C GLY A 26 -37.23 11.59 -13.60
N GLN A 27 -38.35 11.98 -14.23
CA GLN A 27 -39.44 12.67 -13.55
C GLN A 27 -40.26 11.66 -12.74
N LEU A 28 -40.50 11.97 -11.46
CA LEU A 28 -41.34 11.17 -10.57
C LEU A 28 -42.81 11.23 -11.00
N LEU A 29 -43.38 10.08 -11.35
CA LEU A 29 -44.78 9.88 -11.71
C LEU A 29 -45.63 9.48 -10.50
N LYS A 30 -45.07 8.71 -9.57
CA LYS A 30 -45.72 8.24 -8.34
C LYS A 30 -44.69 8.05 -7.24
N GLY A 31 -45.04 8.35 -6.00
CA GLY A 31 -44.15 8.25 -4.83
C GLY A 31 -44.20 9.52 -3.98
N ASN A 32 -43.67 9.46 -2.76
CA ASN A 32 -43.62 10.63 -1.87
C ASN A 32 -42.50 11.61 -2.28
N ILE A 33 -42.49 12.82 -1.71
CA ILE A 33 -41.50 13.87 -2.04
C ILE A 33 -40.04 13.44 -1.80
N LEU A 34 -39.80 12.53 -0.87
CA LEU A 34 -38.44 12.03 -0.57
C LEU A 34 -37.88 11.20 -1.72
N PHE A 35 -38.73 10.66 -2.59
CA PHE A 35 -38.28 9.93 -3.79
C PHE A 35 -37.70 10.84 -4.88
N GLY A 36 -37.83 12.17 -4.77
CA GLY A 36 -37.14 13.09 -5.69
C GLY A 36 -35.62 12.93 -5.70
N GLN A 37 -35.02 12.44 -4.60
CA GLN A 37 -33.57 12.23 -4.50
C GLN A 37 -33.03 11.08 -5.38
N TYR A 38 -33.89 10.20 -5.90
CA TYR A 38 -33.47 9.07 -6.72
C TYR A 38 -33.63 9.33 -8.22
N THR A 39 -33.93 10.55 -8.65
CA THR A 39 -34.05 10.91 -10.08
C THR A 39 -32.79 10.55 -10.88
N GLU A 40 -31.60 10.84 -10.37
CA GLU A 40 -30.35 10.49 -11.06
C GLU A 40 -30.18 8.97 -11.19
N LEU A 41 -30.46 8.22 -10.11
CA LEU A 41 -30.44 6.76 -10.13
C LEU A 41 -31.45 6.24 -11.16
N ALA A 42 -32.67 6.79 -11.21
CA ALA A 42 -33.68 6.39 -12.17
C ALA A 42 -33.19 6.56 -13.62
N THR A 43 -32.60 7.72 -13.94
CA THR A 43 -32.01 7.98 -15.27
C THR A 43 -30.88 6.99 -15.59
N GLN A 44 -30.03 6.67 -14.61
CA GLN A 44 -28.97 5.67 -14.78
C GLN A 44 -29.57 4.28 -15.08
N LEU A 45 -30.56 3.84 -14.28
CA LEU A 45 -31.19 2.53 -14.45
C LEU A 45 -31.88 2.39 -15.81
N ASP A 46 -32.53 3.46 -16.29
CA ASP A 46 -33.14 3.48 -17.63
C ASP A 46 -32.09 3.41 -18.74
N THR A 47 -31.05 4.24 -18.65
CA THR A 47 -29.95 4.29 -19.63
C THR A 47 -29.29 2.93 -19.81
N LYS A 48 -29.14 2.17 -18.71
CA LYS A 48 -28.56 0.82 -18.74
C LYS A 48 -29.56 -0.28 -19.07
N ARG A 49 -30.86 0.04 -19.07
CA ARG A 49 -31.98 -0.92 -19.16
C ARG A 49 -31.83 -2.01 -18.10
N SER A 50 -31.76 -1.57 -16.86
CA SER A 50 -31.48 -2.41 -15.69
C SER A 50 -32.71 -3.26 -15.40
N ALA A 51 -32.63 -4.58 -15.60
CA ALA A 51 -33.72 -5.48 -15.23
C ALA A 51 -33.80 -5.67 -13.71
N PHE A 52 -32.65 -5.63 -13.03
CA PHE A 52 -32.56 -5.69 -11.58
C PHE A 52 -31.37 -4.90 -11.09
N TYR A 53 -31.61 -4.00 -10.14
CA TYR A 53 -30.60 -3.27 -9.41
C TYR A 53 -30.81 -3.50 -7.93
N LEU A 54 -29.71 -3.74 -7.20
CA LEU A 54 -29.71 -3.74 -5.75
C LEU A 54 -28.50 -2.98 -5.24
N LYS A 55 -28.73 -2.09 -4.28
CA LYS A 55 -27.67 -1.44 -3.50
C LYS A 55 -27.96 -1.57 -2.02
N SER A 56 -27.08 -2.28 -1.34
CA SER A 56 -27.01 -2.33 0.12
C SER A 56 -26.16 -1.17 0.60
N LYS A 57 -26.71 -0.31 1.47
CA LYS A 57 -26.02 0.80 2.12
C LYS A 57 -26.00 0.58 3.63
N GLU A 58 -25.00 1.17 4.28
CA GLU A 58 -24.91 1.19 5.74
C GLU A 58 -25.07 -0.21 6.36
N TYR A 59 -24.38 -1.22 5.81
CA TYR A 59 -24.48 -2.62 6.27
C TYR A 59 -25.88 -3.21 6.17
N GLY A 60 -26.59 -2.89 5.10
CA GLY A 60 -27.96 -3.33 4.90
C GLY A 60 -28.97 -2.60 5.77
N ASN A 61 -28.64 -1.45 6.38
CA ASN A 61 -29.63 -0.61 7.04
C ASN A 61 -30.57 0.06 6.05
N GLU A 62 -30.06 0.36 4.85
CA GLU A 62 -30.83 0.80 3.69
C GLU A 62 -30.57 -0.16 2.53
N VAL A 63 -31.62 -0.73 1.96
CA VAL A 63 -31.55 -1.52 0.71
C VAL A 63 -32.40 -0.81 -0.34
N ILE A 64 -31.76 -0.48 -1.46
CA ILE A 64 -32.41 0.12 -2.62
C ILE A 64 -32.53 -0.93 -3.70
N LEU A 65 -33.72 -1.12 -4.22
CA LEU A 65 -34.02 -1.94 -5.38
C LEU A 65 -34.48 -1.07 -6.53
N GLY A 66 -34.17 -1.46 -7.74
CA GLY A 66 -34.77 -0.82 -8.90
C GLY A 66 -34.78 -1.68 -10.16
N CYS A 67 -35.64 -1.31 -11.09
CA CYS A 67 -35.68 -1.89 -12.43
C CYS A 67 -36.23 -0.87 -13.44
N SER A 68 -35.77 -0.98 -14.69
CA SER A 68 -36.30 -0.29 -15.87
C SER A 68 -37.18 -1.27 -16.65
N LEU A 69 -38.38 -0.81 -16.97
CA LEU A 69 -39.46 -1.56 -17.57
C LEU A 69 -39.77 -0.95 -18.94
N SER A 70 -39.89 -1.80 -19.95
CA SER A 70 -40.47 -1.45 -21.24
C SER A 70 -41.99 -1.47 -21.11
N VAL A 71 -42.64 -0.36 -21.47
CA VAL A 71 -44.10 -0.21 -21.37
C VAL A 71 -44.67 0.34 -22.67
N LYS A 72 -45.92 0.00 -22.97
CA LYS A 72 -46.71 0.62 -24.04
C LYS A 72 -47.73 1.58 -23.47
N THR A 73 -47.79 2.79 -23.98
CA THR A 73 -48.90 3.71 -23.72
C THR A 73 -50.12 3.31 -24.56
N ASP A 74 -51.31 3.80 -24.19
CA ASP A 74 -52.58 3.55 -24.91
C ASP A 74 -52.52 3.78 -26.44
N ASN A 75 -51.69 4.71 -26.90
CA ASN A 75 -51.48 5.00 -28.32
C ASN A 75 -50.51 4.03 -29.03
N GLY A 76 -50.04 2.98 -28.34
CA GLY A 76 -49.13 1.96 -28.86
C GLY A 76 -47.65 2.34 -28.85
N ARG A 77 -47.28 3.56 -28.42
CA ARG A 77 -45.88 3.99 -28.30
C ARG A 77 -45.19 3.23 -27.17
N GLU A 78 -43.99 2.73 -27.45
CA GLU A 78 -43.12 2.15 -26.42
C GLU A 78 -42.36 3.28 -25.69
N GLU A 79 -42.46 3.26 -24.37
CA GLU A 79 -41.76 4.15 -23.44
C GLU A 79 -41.02 3.29 -22.38
N ARG A 80 -40.21 3.93 -21.56
CA ARG A 80 -39.55 3.30 -20.41
C ARG A 80 -40.03 3.93 -19.11
N ILE A 81 -40.25 3.07 -18.12
CA ILE A 81 -40.58 3.44 -16.75
C ILE A 81 -39.57 2.81 -15.82
N VAL A 82 -39.14 3.54 -14.80
CA VAL A 82 -38.25 3.02 -13.77
C VAL A 82 -39.01 2.91 -12.46
N PHE A 83 -38.88 1.77 -11.81
CA PHE A 83 -39.41 1.51 -10.48
C PHE A 83 -38.24 1.47 -9.50
N ILE A 84 -38.34 2.19 -8.37
CA ILE A 84 -37.34 2.17 -7.30
C ILE A 84 -38.06 1.93 -5.98
N GLN A 85 -37.62 0.94 -5.22
CA GLN A 85 -38.14 0.63 -3.90
C GLN A 85 -37.03 0.72 -2.86
N VAL A 86 -37.34 1.26 -1.69
CA VAL A 86 -36.36 1.51 -0.64
C VAL A 86 -36.82 0.94 0.69
N TYR A 87 -35.99 0.08 1.25
CA TYR A 87 -36.14 -0.49 2.58
C TYR A 87 -35.19 0.24 3.52
N LYS A 88 -35.69 0.77 4.65
CA LYS A 88 -34.88 1.50 5.64
C LYS A 88 -35.09 0.90 7.04
N ASN A 89 -34.14 1.17 7.94
CA ASN A 89 -34.19 0.80 9.36
C ASN A 89 -34.30 -0.71 9.60
N LEU A 90 -33.71 -1.51 8.72
CA LEU A 90 -33.74 -2.97 8.79
C LEU A 90 -33.11 -3.53 10.08
N HIS A 91 -32.26 -2.72 10.75
CA HIS A 91 -31.60 -3.05 12.01
C HIS A 91 -32.36 -2.63 13.30
N SER A 92 -33.54 -2.01 13.19
CA SER A 92 -34.31 -1.58 14.38
C SER A 92 -35.12 -2.73 14.99
N GLU A 93 -34.71 -3.13 16.20
CA GLU A 93 -35.32 -4.00 17.23
C GLU A 93 -35.80 -5.44 16.91
N ASN A 94 -35.80 -5.93 15.67
CA ASN A 94 -36.07 -7.35 15.38
C ASN A 94 -35.13 -7.93 14.31
N ARG A 95 -33.84 -8.01 14.66
CA ARG A 95 -32.73 -8.50 13.81
C ARG A 95 -32.98 -9.81 13.04
N VAL A 96 -33.86 -10.68 13.53
CA VAL A 96 -34.12 -11.98 12.89
C VAL A 96 -35.27 -11.90 11.88
N ASN A 97 -36.27 -11.05 12.10
CA ASN A 97 -37.49 -11.04 11.26
C ASN A 97 -37.35 -10.18 10.00
N SER A 98 -36.63 -9.05 10.05
CA SER A 98 -36.42 -8.17 8.90
C SER A 98 -35.49 -8.78 7.85
N ASP A 99 -34.35 -9.34 8.27
CA ASP A 99 -33.42 -10.06 7.40
C ASP A 99 -34.10 -11.28 6.74
N ILE A 100 -34.91 -12.04 7.49
CA ILE A 100 -35.66 -13.18 6.95
C ILE A 100 -36.72 -12.76 5.94
N GLN A 101 -37.39 -11.61 6.12
CA GLN A 101 -38.40 -11.14 5.17
C GLN A 101 -37.79 -10.66 3.84
N LEU A 102 -36.67 -9.93 3.88
CA LEU A 102 -35.96 -9.55 2.66
C LEU A 102 -35.31 -10.74 1.97
N LEU A 103 -34.65 -11.63 2.72
CA LEU A 103 -34.09 -12.87 2.14
C LEU A 103 -35.18 -13.73 1.50
N LYS A 104 -36.40 -13.77 2.06
CA LYS A 104 -37.54 -14.45 1.44
C LYS A 104 -38.00 -13.81 0.13
N GLN A 105 -37.84 -12.50 -0.04
CA GLN A 105 -38.20 -11.84 -1.31
C GLN A 105 -37.21 -12.16 -2.45
N PHE A 106 -35.98 -12.56 -2.10
CA PHE A 106 -34.92 -12.90 -3.07
C PHE A 106 -34.40 -14.33 -2.93
N SER A 107 -35.16 -15.22 -2.27
CA SER A 107 -34.73 -16.61 -2.04
C SER A 107 -34.81 -17.48 -3.28
N ASP A 108 -35.62 -17.09 -4.26
CA ASP A 108 -35.80 -17.83 -5.49
C ASP A 108 -36.37 -16.95 -6.61
N ILE A 109 -36.39 -17.52 -7.82
CA ILE A 109 -36.94 -16.87 -9.01
C ILE A 109 -38.44 -16.64 -8.90
N GLN A 110 -39.18 -17.45 -8.14
CA GLN A 110 -40.64 -17.29 -8.00
C GLN A 110 -40.98 -16.01 -7.22
N SER A 111 -40.24 -15.74 -6.16
CA SER A 111 -40.37 -14.54 -5.34
C SER A 111 -40.05 -13.28 -6.17
N LEU A 112 -39.03 -13.38 -7.03
CA LEU A 112 -38.69 -12.30 -7.96
C LEU A 112 -39.78 -12.07 -9.03
N LYS A 113 -40.41 -13.14 -9.54
CA LYS A 113 -41.57 -13.01 -10.44
C LYS A 113 -42.75 -12.31 -9.77
N GLN A 114 -43.07 -12.70 -8.53
CA GLN A 114 -44.14 -12.06 -7.75
C GLN A 114 -43.85 -10.57 -7.53
N LEU A 115 -42.59 -10.20 -7.32
CA LEU A 115 -42.19 -8.80 -7.25
C LEU A 115 -42.51 -8.07 -8.57
N TYR A 116 -42.12 -8.63 -9.72
CA TYR A 116 -42.41 -8.01 -11.02
C TYR A 116 -43.91 -7.95 -11.34
N GLU A 117 -44.71 -8.93 -10.94
CA GLU A 117 -46.18 -8.90 -11.06
C GLU A 117 -46.81 -7.79 -10.20
N GLY A 118 -46.26 -7.55 -9.01
CA GLY A 118 -46.64 -6.42 -8.16
C GLY A 118 -46.27 -5.08 -8.80
N VAL A 119 -45.06 -4.99 -9.37
CA VAL A 119 -44.60 -3.80 -10.10
C VAL A 119 -45.45 -3.54 -11.35
N GLU A 120 -45.79 -4.57 -12.13
CA GLU A 120 -46.72 -4.51 -13.26
C GLU A 120 -48.05 -3.88 -12.82
N SER A 121 -48.65 -4.42 -11.76
CA SER A 121 -49.91 -3.92 -11.22
C SER A 121 -49.85 -2.44 -10.81
N GLU A 122 -48.73 -1.99 -10.24
CA GLU A 122 -48.55 -0.61 -9.81
C GLU A 122 -48.29 0.37 -10.96
N VAL A 123 -47.62 -0.08 -12.02
CA VAL A 123 -47.39 0.71 -13.24
C VAL A 123 -48.67 0.83 -14.07
N GLU A 124 -49.45 -0.23 -14.20
CA GLU A 124 -50.72 -0.19 -14.95
C GLU A 124 -51.80 0.65 -14.27
N ARG A 125 -51.68 0.88 -12.95
CA ARG A 125 -52.56 1.76 -12.15
C ARG A 125 -52.18 3.24 -12.19
N LEU A 126 -51.20 3.65 -12.99
CA LEU A 126 -50.86 5.08 -13.11
C LEU A 126 -51.97 5.85 -13.85
N ASP A 127 -52.67 6.71 -13.12
CA ASP A 127 -53.83 7.45 -13.65
C ASP A 127 -53.49 8.45 -14.78
N LEU A 128 -52.24 8.93 -14.84
CA LEU A 128 -51.81 9.99 -15.77
C LEU A 128 -51.70 9.51 -17.22
N LYS A 129 -51.33 8.24 -17.43
CA LYS A 129 -51.12 7.60 -18.72
C LYS A 129 -51.36 6.11 -18.49
N LYS A 130 -52.31 5.49 -19.19
CA LYS A 130 -52.46 4.04 -19.11
C LYS A 130 -51.25 3.40 -19.76
N TYR A 131 -50.43 2.78 -18.93
CA TYR A 131 -49.28 2.01 -19.32
C TYR A 131 -49.65 0.53 -19.29
N ARG A 132 -49.10 -0.23 -20.22
CA ARG A 132 -49.14 -1.68 -20.23
C ARG A 132 -47.72 -2.22 -20.23
N LEU A 133 -47.39 -3.11 -19.30
CA LEU A 133 -46.05 -3.68 -19.24
C LEU A 133 -45.77 -4.56 -20.47
N VAL A 134 -44.63 -4.33 -21.12
CA VAL A 134 -44.13 -5.12 -22.24
C VAL A 134 -43.10 -6.13 -21.75
N GLY A 135 -42.11 -5.68 -20.98
CA GLY A 135 -41.06 -6.54 -20.40
C GLY A 135 -39.90 -5.75 -19.81
N LEU A 136 -38.80 -6.41 -19.50
CA LEU A 136 -37.59 -5.82 -18.90
C LEU A 136 -36.58 -5.46 -20.01
N TRP A 137 -36.10 -6.43 -20.76
CA TRP A 137 -35.26 -6.26 -21.96
C TRP A 137 -36.07 -6.50 -23.23
N ASP A 138 -36.80 -7.62 -23.28
CA ASP A 138 -37.59 -8.09 -24.42
C ASP A 138 -39.06 -8.34 -24.04
N GLU A 139 -39.92 -8.56 -25.04
CA GLU A 139 -41.35 -8.80 -24.78
C GLU A 139 -41.58 -10.04 -23.89
N LYS A 140 -42.28 -9.84 -22.76
CA LYS A 140 -42.70 -10.85 -21.78
C LYS A 140 -41.56 -11.66 -21.14
N ASP A 141 -40.33 -11.18 -21.22
CA ASP A 141 -39.17 -11.84 -20.62
C ASP A 141 -39.30 -12.04 -19.11
N PHE A 142 -39.91 -11.10 -18.38
CA PHE A 142 -40.18 -11.19 -16.93
C PHE A 142 -41.06 -12.39 -16.54
N ARG A 143 -41.95 -12.83 -17.43
CA ARG A 143 -42.79 -14.03 -17.21
C ARG A 143 -42.04 -15.33 -17.48
N ASN A 144 -41.07 -15.26 -18.40
CA ASN A 144 -40.28 -16.39 -18.89
C ASN A 144 -38.98 -16.63 -18.10
N ILE A 145 -38.72 -15.84 -17.04
CA ILE A 145 -37.56 -16.05 -16.17
C ILE A 145 -37.58 -17.49 -15.62
N ARG A 146 -36.46 -18.19 -15.69
CA ARG A 146 -36.29 -19.54 -15.15
C ARG A 146 -35.09 -19.60 -14.23
N GLU A 147 -35.12 -20.49 -13.26
CA GLU A 147 -33.93 -20.76 -12.44
C GLU A 147 -32.89 -21.51 -13.28
N ILE A 148 -31.68 -20.98 -13.28
CA ILE A 148 -30.51 -21.60 -13.91
C ILE A 148 -29.55 -21.97 -12.80
N GLN A 149 -29.06 -23.21 -12.81
CA GLN A 149 -28.04 -23.63 -11.87
C GLN A 149 -26.75 -22.86 -12.12
N ILE A 150 -26.30 -22.11 -11.12
CA ILE A 150 -25.06 -21.35 -11.16
C ILE A 150 -23.95 -22.15 -10.47
N ASN A 151 -22.78 -22.21 -11.10
CA ASN A 151 -21.65 -22.93 -10.54
C ASN A 151 -21.09 -22.21 -9.31
N ASP A 152 -20.77 -22.96 -8.24
CA ASP A 152 -20.20 -22.39 -7.02
C ASP A 152 -18.86 -21.66 -7.26
N ASP A 153 -18.08 -22.08 -8.26
CA ASP A 153 -16.82 -21.43 -8.62
C ASP A 153 -16.99 -19.94 -8.96
N VAL A 154 -18.03 -19.59 -9.73
CA VAL A 154 -18.28 -18.19 -10.11
C VAL A 154 -18.82 -17.38 -8.94
N LEU A 155 -19.58 -18.01 -8.03
CA LEU A 155 -20.08 -17.40 -6.81
C LEU A 155 -18.92 -17.11 -5.83
N GLU A 156 -18.01 -18.06 -5.67
CA GLU A 156 -16.79 -17.93 -4.88
C GLU A 156 -15.89 -16.82 -5.41
N TYR A 157 -15.60 -16.84 -6.71
CA TYR A 157 -14.80 -15.80 -7.35
C TYR A 157 -15.43 -14.41 -7.16
N THR A 158 -16.73 -14.28 -7.45
CA THR A 158 -17.45 -13.00 -7.36
C THR A 158 -17.45 -12.48 -5.92
N ALA A 159 -17.78 -13.34 -4.95
CA ALA A 159 -17.75 -12.97 -3.52
C ALA A 159 -16.34 -12.58 -3.07
N GLY A 160 -15.31 -13.31 -3.53
CA GLY A 160 -13.91 -13.01 -3.27
C GLY A 160 -13.47 -11.64 -3.78
N LYS A 161 -13.81 -11.28 -5.03
CA LYS A 161 -13.50 -9.95 -5.56
C LYS A 161 -14.17 -8.83 -4.75
N ILE A 162 -15.44 -9.01 -4.37
CA ILE A 162 -16.15 -8.05 -3.51
C ILE A 162 -15.43 -7.90 -2.16
N LEU A 163 -15.00 -9.01 -1.55
CA LEU A 163 -14.24 -9.00 -0.29
C LEU A 163 -12.85 -8.37 -0.41
N ALA A 164 -12.29 -8.31 -1.62
CA ALA A 164 -11.06 -7.59 -1.92
C ALA A 164 -11.31 -6.13 -2.34
N GLY A 165 -12.57 -5.65 -2.32
CA GLY A 165 -12.93 -4.30 -2.77
C GLY A 165 -12.83 -4.10 -4.29
N ARG A 166 -12.92 -5.19 -5.07
CA ARG A 166 -12.79 -5.19 -6.53
C ARG A 166 -14.14 -5.33 -7.22
N LYS A 167 -14.31 -4.60 -8.33
CA LYS A 167 -15.47 -4.74 -9.19
C LYS A 167 -15.45 -6.07 -9.95
N VAL A 168 -16.63 -6.59 -10.23
CA VAL A 168 -16.87 -7.82 -10.99
C VAL A 168 -17.68 -7.50 -12.23
N SER A 169 -17.18 -7.96 -13.37
CA SER A 169 -17.76 -7.74 -14.69
C SER A 169 -18.21 -9.07 -15.27
N VAL A 170 -19.51 -9.26 -15.50
CA VAL A 170 -20.05 -10.54 -15.98
C VAL A 170 -20.82 -10.31 -17.27
N LYS A 171 -20.58 -11.17 -18.25
CA LYS A 171 -21.42 -11.26 -19.45
C LYS A 171 -22.39 -12.42 -19.33
N VAL A 172 -23.66 -12.18 -19.64
CA VAL A 172 -24.70 -13.22 -19.62
C VAL A 172 -25.32 -13.37 -20.99
N SER A 173 -25.75 -14.59 -21.33
CA SER A 173 -26.49 -14.85 -22.57
C SER A 173 -27.94 -14.41 -22.51
N ASP A 174 -28.54 -14.40 -21.32
CA ASP A 174 -29.96 -14.11 -21.13
C ASP A 174 -30.25 -13.52 -19.73
N LEU A 175 -31.48 -13.04 -19.55
CA LEU A 175 -31.93 -12.46 -18.28
C LEU A 175 -31.95 -13.48 -17.13
N SER A 176 -32.33 -14.72 -17.41
CA SER A 176 -32.48 -15.77 -16.40
C SER A 176 -31.15 -16.11 -15.72
N SER A 177 -30.07 -16.15 -16.48
CA SER A 177 -28.73 -16.45 -15.99
C SER A 177 -28.19 -15.32 -15.11
N GLY A 178 -28.42 -14.07 -15.49
CA GLY A 178 -28.07 -12.91 -14.67
C GLY A 178 -28.82 -12.85 -13.34
N LEU A 179 -30.14 -13.05 -13.37
CA LEU A 179 -30.97 -13.04 -12.16
C LEU A 179 -30.66 -14.22 -11.23
N SER A 180 -30.44 -15.42 -11.79
CA SER A 180 -30.06 -16.60 -10.99
C SER A 180 -28.71 -16.40 -10.30
N LEU A 181 -27.73 -15.77 -10.97
CA LEU A 181 -26.45 -15.42 -10.38
C LEU A 181 -26.62 -14.47 -9.18
N ILE A 182 -27.42 -13.42 -9.32
CA ILE A 182 -27.66 -12.47 -8.24
C ILE A 182 -28.32 -13.13 -7.03
N ILE A 183 -29.37 -13.92 -7.23
CA ILE A 183 -30.09 -14.59 -6.14
C ILE A 183 -29.10 -15.42 -5.30
N ARG A 184 -28.32 -16.28 -5.96
CA ARG A 184 -27.31 -17.12 -5.30
C ARG A 184 -26.20 -16.31 -4.63
N LEU A 185 -25.79 -15.19 -5.24
CA LEU A 185 -24.77 -14.31 -4.68
C LEU A 185 -25.28 -13.61 -3.41
N ILE A 186 -26.51 -13.10 -3.42
CA ILE A 186 -27.15 -12.46 -2.26
C ILE A 186 -27.26 -13.46 -1.10
N GLU A 187 -27.69 -14.69 -1.37
CA GLU A 187 -27.75 -15.77 -0.37
C GLU A 187 -26.39 -16.03 0.30
N ARG A 188 -25.31 -15.94 -0.48
CA ARG A 188 -23.95 -16.16 0.00
C ARG A 188 -23.40 -14.98 0.79
N LEU A 189 -23.63 -13.74 0.34
CA LEU A 189 -23.12 -12.53 0.99
C LEU A 189 -23.94 -12.08 2.20
N ARG A 190 -25.23 -12.45 2.27
CA ARG A 190 -26.17 -12.18 3.38
C ARG A 190 -26.19 -10.72 3.86
N TYR A 191 -26.08 -9.76 2.94
CA TYR A 191 -26.07 -8.30 3.22
C TYR A 191 -25.03 -7.82 4.24
N ARG A 192 -24.00 -8.64 4.56
CA ARG A 192 -22.94 -8.28 5.51
C ARG A 192 -22.05 -7.14 5.02
N TYR A 193 -22.16 -6.81 3.74
CA TYR A 193 -21.32 -5.86 3.05
C TYR A 193 -22.19 -4.77 2.41
N THR A 194 -21.64 -3.55 2.36
CA THR A 194 -22.16 -2.51 1.48
C THR A 194 -21.70 -2.87 0.08
N PHE A 195 -22.65 -3.14 -0.81
CA PHE A 195 -22.33 -3.43 -2.21
C PHE A 195 -23.45 -3.02 -3.15
N SER A 196 -23.11 -2.88 -4.43
CA SER A 196 -24.09 -2.63 -5.50
C SER A 196 -23.96 -3.65 -6.62
N VAL A 197 -25.11 -4.13 -7.09
CA VAL A 197 -25.23 -5.15 -8.12
C VAL A 197 -26.26 -4.70 -9.15
N ASP A 198 -26.00 -4.96 -10.42
CA ASP A 198 -26.89 -4.60 -11.52
C ASP A 198 -26.89 -5.68 -12.59
N VAL A 199 -28.09 -6.12 -12.98
CA VAL A 199 -28.37 -6.98 -14.14
C VAL A 199 -29.04 -6.10 -15.18
N SER A 200 -28.28 -5.75 -16.21
CA SER A 200 -28.67 -4.74 -17.20
C SER A 200 -28.39 -5.18 -18.63
N GLN A 201 -29.02 -4.54 -19.62
CA GLN A 201 -28.70 -4.83 -21.01
C GLN A 201 -27.31 -4.28 -21.38
N TYR A 202 -26.97 -3.11 -20.83
CA TYR A 202 -25.71 -2.40 -21.09
C TYR A 202 -24.81 -2.31 -19.84
N PRO A 203 -23.48 -2.24 -20.00
CA PRO A 203 -22.53 -2.18 -18.89
C PRO A 203 -22.81 -1.04 -17.91
N SER A 204 -22.78 -1.34 -16.62
CA SER A 204 -22.91 -0.40 -15.51
C SER A 204 -21.63 -0.33 -14.66
N GLU A 205 -21.54 0.73 -13.85
CA GLU A 205 -20.38 1.03 -12.99
C GLU A 205 -20.52 0.50 -11.56
N THR A 206 -21.46 -0.42 -11.32
CA THR A 206 -21.66 -1.08 -10.03
C THR A 206 -20.50 -2.00 -9.66
N GLU A 207 -20.43 -2.38 -8.38
CA GLU A 207 -19.42 -3.32 -7.90
C GLU A 207 -19.57 -4.70 -8.54
N VAL A 208 -20.80 -5.11 -8.83
CA VAL A 208 -21.07 -6.30 -9.64
C VAL A 208 -21.95 -5.87 -10.80
N SER A 209 -21.40 -5.90 -12.00
CA SER A 209 -22.09 -5.48 -13.22
C SER A 209 -22.25 -6.67 -14.14
N ILE A 210 -23.48 -7.15 -14.24
CA ILE A 210 -23.89 -8.30 -15.04
C ILE A 210 -24.65 -7.76 -16.24
N SER A 211 -24.15 -7.98 -17.46
CA SER A 211 -24.86 -7.46 -18.64
C SER A 211 -24.76 -8.32 -19.89
N LEU A 212 -25.75 -8.17 -20.77
CA LEU A 212 -25.76 -8.83 -22.07
C LEU A 212 -24.60 -8.35 -22.95
N MET A 213 -24.35 -7.03 -22.95
CA MET A 213 -23.35 -6.38 -23.81
C MET A 213 -22.11 -5.94 -23.02
N LYS A 214 -21.54 -6.84 -22.20
CA LYS A 214 -20.33 -6.53 -21.41
C LYS A 214 -19.05 -6.66 -22.26
N PRO A 215 -18.28 -5.57 -22.47
CA PRO A 215 -16.94 -5.68 -23.05
C PRO A 215 -15.98 -6.21 -21.98
N ASN A 216 -15.06 -7.09 -22.37
CA ASN A 216 -14.00 -7.64 -21.52
C ASN A 216 -14.51 -8.09 -20.13
N PRO A 217 -15.48 -9.02 -20.05
CA PRO A 217 -15.99 -9.51 -18.78
C PRO A 217 -14.92 -10.34 -18.06
N ASP A 218 -14.95 -10.38 -16.72
CA ASP A 218 -14.17 -11.33 -15.92
C ASP A 218 -14.51 -12.78 -16.31
N PHE A 219 -15.80 -13.04 -16.55
CA PHE A 219 -16.31 -14.31 -17.06
C PHE A 219 -17.66 -14.16 -17.77
N GLU A 220 -17.99 -15.13 -18.61
CA GLU A 220 -19.26 -15.23 -19.32
C GLU A 220 -20.08 -16.40 -18.78
N ILE A 221 -21.40 -16.24 -18.63
CA ILE A 221 -22.35 -17.31 -18.31
C ILE A 221 -23.28 -17.53 -19.52
N GLY A 222 -23.37 -18.77 -19.98
CA GLY A 222 -24.30 -19.20 -21.02
C GLY A 222 -25.67 -19.65 -20.49
N GLU A 223 -26.58 -19.98 -21.42
CA GLU A 223 -28.01 -20.21 -21.14
C GLU A 223 -28.31 -21.42 -20.24
N ASN A 224 -27.33 -22.28 -20.03
CA ASN A 224 -27.41 -23.48 -19.18
C ASN A 224 -26.58 -23.35 -17.88
N GLY A 225 -26.08 -22.15 -17.58
CA GLY A 225 -25.25 -21.91 -16.40
C GLY A 225 -23.78 -22.33 -16.56
N LYS A 226 -23.39 -22.88 -17.72
CA LYS A 226 -21.97 -23.08 -18.03
C LYS A 226 -21.29 -21.73 -18.15
N TYR A 227 -20.07 -21.65 -17.64
CA TYR A 227 -19.33 -20.41 -17.62
C TYR A 227 -17.98 -20.54 -18.33
N ARG A 228 -17.48 -19.42 -18.86
CA ARG A 228 -16.16 -19.29 -19.46
C ARG A 228 -15.41 -18.18 -18.74
N LYS A 229 -14.23 -18.50 -18.21
CA LYS A 229 -13.34 -17.52 -17.57
C LYS A 229 -12.65 -16.68 -18.65
N SER A 230 -12.48 -15.40 -18.37
CA SER A 230 -11.64 -14.50 -19.17
C SER A 230 -10.36 -14.13 -18.43
N SER A 231 -10.33 -14.25 -17.10
CA SER A 231 -9.17 -13.95 -16.27
C SER A 231 -8.13 -15.06 -16.31
N GLU A 232 -6.90 -14.71 -15.92
CA GLU A 232 -5.85 -15.68 -15.66
C GLU A 232 -6.22 -16.63 -14.51
N SER A 233 -5.75 -17.88 -14.58
CA SER A 233 -6.14 -18.93 -13.62
C SER A 233 -5.71 -18.60 -12.20
N GLU A 234 -4.55 -17.97 -12.03
CA GLU A 234 -3.97 -17.61 -10.72
C GLU A 234 -4.85 -16.61 -9.97
N LEU A 235 -5.27 -15.53 -10.63
CA LEU A 235 -6.19 -14.53 -10.06
C LEU A 235 -7.56 -15.14 -9.73
N TRP A 236 -8.04 -16.05 -10.58
CA TRP A 236 -9.31 -16.73 -10.35
C TRP A 236 -9.30 -17.53 -9.06
N ASP A 237 -8.25 -18.33 -8.85
CA ASP A 237 -8.14 -19.19 -7.68
C ASP A 237 -7.86 -18.38 -6.40
N PHE A 238 -7.11 -17.29 -6.50
CA PHE A 238 -6.91 -16.32 -5.41
C PHE A 238 -8.25 -15.81 -4.85
N TYR A 239 -9.09 -15.22 -5.69
CA TYR A 239 -10.36 -14.65 -5.24
C TYR A 239 -11.32 -15.73 -4.75
N LYS A 240 -11.37 -16.89 -5.41
CA LYS A 240 -12.18 -18.01 -4.91
C LYS A 240 -11.83 -18.39 -3.49
N ASP A 241 -10.55 -18.55 -3.20
CA ASP A 241 -10.10 -18.91 -1.87
C ASP A 241 -10.34 -17.82 -0.83
N LEU A 242 -10.20 -16.55 -1.23
CA LEU A 242 -10.51 -15.42 -0.36
C LEU A 242 -11.96 -15.47 0.15
N SER A 243 -12.90 -15.96 -0.68
CA SER A 243 -14.30 -16.11 -0.28
C SER A 243 -14.55 -17.21 0.78
N LYS A 244 -13.62 -18.15 0.95
CA LYS A 244 -13.76 -19.30 1.88
C LYS A 244 -13.35 -18.96 3.32
N GLU A 245 -12.53 -17.93 3.52
CA GLU A 245 -12.02 -17.53 4.84
C GLU A 245 -13.05 -16.81 5.74
N PRO A 246 -13.79 -15.77 5.28
CA PRO A 246 -14.70 -15.00 6.15
C PRO A 246 -16.10 -15.61 6.37
N LEU A 247 -16.47 -16.66 5.63
CA LEU A 247 -17.82 -17.27 5.74
C LEU A 247 -17.92 -18.35 6.85
N LYS A 248 -16.81 -18.68 7.54
CA LYS A 248 -16.81 -19.68 8.62
C LYS A 248 -17.35 -19.16 9.95
N ASP A 249 -17.21 -17.87 10.24
CA ASP A 249 -17.77 -17.28 11.46
C ASP A 249 -19.23 -16.83 11.24
N LYS A 250 -20.15 -17.68 11.71
CA LYS A 250 -21.58 -17.40 11.74
C LYS A 250 -21.97 -16.41 12.87
N THR A 251 -21.04 -15.94 13.70
CA THR A 251 -21.36 -15.37 15.02
C THR A 251 -20.78 -13.99 15.37
N SER A 252 -19.90 -13.38 14.58
CA SER A 252 -19.33 -12.07 14.92
C SER A 252 -19.93 -10.95 14.07
N HIS A 253 -20.94 -10.27 14.62
CA HIS A 253 -21.40 -8.97 14.11
C HIS A 253 -20.47 -7.89 14.66
N SER A 254 -19.35 -7.60 13.98
CA SER A 254 -18.53 -6.44 14.33
C SER A 254 -19.24 -5.16 13.88
N LYS A 255 -19.80 -4.42 14.86
CA LYS A 255 -20.16 -3.01 14.70
C LYS A 255 -18.86 -2.22 14.51
N GLY A 256 -18.64 -1.69 13.31
CA GLY A 256 -17.55 -0.78 13.03
C GLY A 256 -17.67 -0.26 11.60
N SER A 257 -17.68 1.07 11.45
CA SER A 257 -17.63 1.77 10.17
C SER A 257 -16.45 1.26 9.32
N GLN A 258 -16.72 0.86 8.08
CA GLN A 258 -15.81 0.16 7.17
C GLN A 258 -15.00 1.24 6.51
N ILE A 259 -13.84 1.44 7.10
CA ILE A 259 -12.72 2.10 6.46
C ILE A 259 -12.10 1.06 5.51
N GLN A 260 -11.44 1.54 4.45
CA GLN A 260 -10.69 0.78 3.43
C GLN A 260 -9.84 -0.38 4.01
N SER A 261 -9.41 -0.26 5.28
CA SER A 261 -8.70 -1.29 6.06
C SER A 261 -9.38 -2.66 6.17
N ASP A 262 -10.70 -2.74 6.03
CA ASP A 262 -11.45 -3.99 6.26
C ASP A 262 -11.37 -4.94 5.05
N PHE A 263 -11.16 -4.44 3.83
CA PHE A 263 -10.94 -5.26 2.62
C PHE A 263 -9.51 -5.82 2.53
N ILE A 264 -8.56 -5.15 3.18
CA ILE A 264 -7.15 -5.56 3.21
C ILE A 264 -6.90 -6.71 4.19
N SER A 265 -7.65 -6.79 5.29
CA SER A 265 -7.46 -7.83 6.31
C SER A 265 -7.62 -9.27 5.77
N PRO A 266 -8.65 -9.61 4.96
CA PRO A 266 -8.75 -10.91 4.29
C PRO A 266 -7.54 -11.20 3.39
N VAL A 267 -7.10 -10.22 2.59
CA VAL A 267 -5.95 -10.37 1.68
C VAL A 267 -4.68 -10.68 2.47
N VAL A 268 -4.45 -9.93 3.56
CA VAL A 268 -3.31 -10.16 4.46
C VAL A 268 -3.37 -11.56 5.09
N ASN A 269 -4.54 -12.03 5.54
CA ASN A 269 -4.70 -13.38 6.09
C ASN A 269 -4.36 -14.46 5.06
N LYS A 270 -4.89 -14.35 3.84
CA LYS A 270 -4.62 -15.28 2.76
C LYS A 270 -3.13 -15.34 2.42
N ILE A 271 -2.46 -14.19 2.36
CA ILE A 271 -1.01 -14.12 2.13
C ILE A 271 -0.22 -14.78 3.26
N LEU A 272 -0.62 -14.59 4.52
CA LEU A 272 0.03 -15.24 5.66
C LEU A 272 -0.15 -16.77 5.63
N ASN A 273 -1.37 -17.23 5.31
CA ASN A 273 -1.72 -18.65 5.25
C ASN A 273 -1.03 -19.40 4.09
N ASP A 274 -0.73 -18.72 2.99
CA ASP A 274 -0.12 -19.31 1.79
C ASP A 274 1.12 -18.53 1.32
N SER A 275 1.94 -18.12 2.27
CA SER A 275 3.10 -17.24 2.04
C SER A 275 4.16 -17.80 1.08
N LEU A 276 4.16 -19.12 0.82
CA LEU A 276 5.04 -19.75 -0.16
C LEU A 276 4.67 -19.42 -1.60
N HIS A 277 3.39 -19.17 -1.88
CA HIS A 277 2.90 -18.79 -3.20
C HIS A 277 3.32 -17.34 -3.53
N TYR A 278 3.01 -16.40 -2.63
CA TYR A 278 3.24 -14.95 -2.79
C TYR A 278 4.70 -14.49 -2.66
N ARG A 279 5.66 -15.42 -2.55
CA ARG A 279 7.09 -15.06 -2.55
C ARG A 279 7.68 -14.93 -3.96
N SER A 280 6.90 -15.31 -4.99
CA SER A 280 7.38 -15.30 -6.37
C SER A 280 7.19 -13.91 -6.98
N PRO A 281 8.23 -13.29 -7.58
CA PRO A 281 8.08 -12.02 -8.29
C PRO A 281 7.11 -12.08 -9.47
N SER A 282 6.84 -13.29 -9.97
CA SER A 282 5.86 -13.55 -11.03
C SER A 282 4.42 -13.54 -10.55
N ASP A 283 4.17 -13.45 -9.24
CA ASP A 283 2.83 -13.42 -8.66
C ASP A 283 2.02 -12.27 -9.25
N LEU A 284 0.86 -12.56 -9.81
CA LEU A 284 0.04 -11.53 -10.47
C LEU A 284 -0.96 -10.87 -9.51
N VAL A 285 -1.21 -11.48 -8.35
CA VAL A 285 -2.20 -11.01 -7.38
C VAL A 285 -1.85 -9.61 -6.91
N LEU A 286 -0.59 -9.35 -6.56
CA LEU A 286 -0.17 -8.03 -6.09
C LEU A 286 -0.23 -6.93 -7.16
N ASN A 287 -0.26 -7.29 -8.44
CA ASN A 287 -0.38 -6.32 -9.54
C ASN A 287 -1.80 -5.75 -9.66
N GLU A 288 -2.81 -6.46 -9.13
CA GLU A 288 -4.19 -5.98 -9.07
C GLU A 288 -4.41 -4.88 -8.02
N PHE A 289 -3.39 -4.55 -7.22
CA PHE A 289 -3.46 -3.55 -6.15
C PHE A 289 -2.74 -2.26 -6.52
N GLU A 290 -3.38 -1.13 -6.22
CA GLU A 290 -2.73 0.16 -6.28
C GLU A 290 -1.67 0.27 -5.18
N ASP A 291 -0.70 1.15 -5.37
CA ASP A 291 0.43 1.28 -4.46
C ASP A 291 0.02 1.61 -3.02
N LYS A 292 -1.05 2.40 -2.84
CA LYS A 292 -1.61 2.67 -1.50
C LYS A 292 -2.16 1.41 -0.84
N GLU A 293 -2.84 0.57 -1.59
CA GLU A 293 -3.38 -0.70 -1.09
C GLU A 293 -2.24 -1.70 -0.80
N LYS A 294 -1.21 -1.74 -1.65
CA LYS A 294 0.02 -2.51 -1.38
C LYS A 294 0.68 -2.07 -0.07
N VAL A 295 0.72 -0.76 0.21
CA VAL A 295 1.22 -0.23 1.49
C VAL A 295 0.37 -0.71 2.66
N GLU A 296 -0.96 -0.72 2.54
CA GLU A 296 -1.85 -1.24 3.58
C GLU A 296 -1.66 -2.75 3.81
N ILE A 297 -1.52 -3.54 2.74
CA ILE A 297 -1.21 -4.98 2.81
C ILE A 297 0.12 -5.17 3.54
N PHE A 298 1.16 -4.43 3.13
CA PHE A 298 2.48 -4.47 3.75
C PHE A 298 2.40 -4.15 5.25
N GLN A 299 1.67 -3.10 5.62
CA GLN A 299 1.44 -2.73 7.01
C GLN A 299 0.73 -3.82 7.79
N GLY A 300 -0.29 -4.46 7.20
CA GLY A 300 -1.01 -5.58 7.82
C GLY A 300 -0.11 -6.78 8.10
N LEU A 301 0.77 -7.11 7.15
CA LEU A 301 1.76 -8.19 7.29
C LEU A 301 2.80 -7.88 8.37
N VAL A 302 3.28 -6.63 8.43
CA VAL A 302 4.27 -6.20 9.45
C VAL A 302 3.65 -6.07 10.84
N LYS A 303 2.35 -5.75 10.98
CA LYS A 303 1.70 -5.58 12.28
C LYS A 303 1.25 -6.89 12.92
N LYS A 304 1.17 -8.02 12.18
CA LYS A 304 0.81 -9.33 12.74
C LYS A 304 2.05 -10.05 13.29
N PRO A 305 2.22 -10.12 14.63
CA PRO A 305 3.53 -10.32 15.25
C PRO A 305 4.02 -11.78 15.34
N ALA A 306 3.26 -12.77 14.87
CA ALA A 306 3.65 -14.18 15.04
C ALA A 306 4.78 -14.66 14.11
N ASP A 307 4.98 -14.02 12.94
CA ASP A 307 5.79 -14.61 11.85
C ASP A 307 6.80 -13.67 11.16
N ILE A 308 7.10 -12.47 11.66
CA ILE A 308 8.00 -11.54 10.92
C ILE A 308 9.46 -12.02 10.89
N SER A 309 9.86 -12.89 11.83
CA SER A 309 11.15 -13.59 11.76
C SER A 309 11.17 -14.69 10.69
N ASN A 310 10.03 -15.04 10.10
CA ASN A 310 9.92 -16.00 9.02
C ASN A 310 10.58 -15.42 7.76
N SER A 311 11.60 -16.11 7.26
CA SER A 311 12.32 -15.71 6.04
C SER A 311 11.41 -15.66 4.81
N ILE A 312 10.30 -16.40 4.82
CA ILE A 312 9.29 -16.38 3.75
C ILE A 312 8.55 -15.04 3.75
N ILE A 313 8.05 -14.58 4.90
CA ILE A 313 7.35 -13.30 5.01
C ILE A 313 8.25 -12.13 4.62
N LYS A 314 9.54 -12.16 4.98
CA LYS A 314 10.50 -11.15 4.51
C LYS A 314 10.63 -11.11 2.99
N LYS A 315 10.54 -12.25 2.31
CA LYS A 315 10.56 -12.30 0.84
C LYS A 315 9.27 -11.74 0.24
N VAL A 316 8.12 -12.03 0.83
CA VAL A 316 6.82 -11.44 0.41
C VAL A 316 6.85 -9.92 0.58
N LEU A 317 7.33 -9.42 1.73
CA LEU A 317 7.47 -7.97 1.96
C LEU A 317 8.43 -7.32 0.94
N LEU A 318 9.54 -7.98 0.62
CA LEU A 318 10.46 -7.51 -0.42
C LEU A 318 9.79 -7.44 -1.79
N ASP A 319 8.98 -8.44 -2.12
CA ASP A 319 8.26 -8.48 -3.40
C ASP A 319 7.21 -7.36 -3.50
N ILE A 320 6.42 -7.14 -2.45
CA ILE A 320 5.48 -6.02 -2.36
C ILE A 320 6.23 -4.68 -2.53
N TYR A 321 7.36 -4.51 -1.86
CA TYR A 321 8.19 -3.31 -1.98
C TYR A 321 8.67 -3.08 -3.42
N ASN A 322 9.08 -4.13 -4.13
CA ASN A 322 9.54 -4.04 -5.51
C ASN A 322 8.42 -3.71 -6.51
N LYS A 323 7.17 -4.09 -6.20
CA LYS A 323 5.97 -3.85 -7.04
C LYS A 323 5.31 -2.47 -6.81
N ILE A 324 5.81 -1.70 -5.85
CA ILE A 324 5.37 -0.31 -5.63
C ILE A 324 6.21 0.59 -6.53
N GLU A 325 5.54 1.41 -7.34
CA GLU A 325 6.19 2.34 -8.26
C GLU A 325 6.32 3.75 -7.64
N SER A 326 5.32 4.18 -6.87
CA SER A 326 5.28 5.50 -6.22
C SER A 326 6.39 5.66 -5.17
N PRO A 327 7.27 6.68 -5.32
CA PRO A 327 8.28 7.02 -4.32
C PRO A 327 7.67 7.39 -2.96
N GLU A 328 6.53 8.11 -2.95
CA GLU A 328 5.82 8.50 -1.73
C GLU A 328 5.32 7.27 -0.96
N CYS A 329 4.78 6.27 -1.67
CA CYS A 329 4.36 5.02 -1.06
C CYS A 329 5.55 4.23 -0.49
N LYS A 330 6.71 4.23 -1.16
CA LYS A 330 7.95 3.64 -0.62
C LYS A 330 8.42 4.35 0.66
N LYS A 331 8.30 5.68 0.73
CA LYS A 331 8.60 6.43 1.96
C LYS A 331 7.76 5.95 3.14
N ASP A 332 6.48 5.68 2.92
CA ASP A 332 5.60 5.16 3.96
C ASP A 332 5.98 3.74 4.39
N LEU A 333 6.47 2.89 3.48
CA LEU A 333 7.01 1.59 3.84
C LEU A 333 8.22 1.66 4.77
N TYR A 334 9.14 2.60 4.54
CA TYR A 334 10.29 2.77 5.44
C TYR A 334 9.85 3.15 6.85
N LYS A 335 8.86 4.04 6.98
CA LYS A 335 8.28 4.39 8.29
C LYS A 335 7.73 3.16 9.00
N VAL A 336 7.02 2.31 8.27
CA VAL A 336 6.44 1.07 8.79
C VAL A 336 7.51 0.08 9.22
N LEU A 337 8.52 -0.15 8.39
CA LEU A 337 9.64 -1.04 8.68
C LEU A 337 10.41 -0.61 9.94
N ILE A 338 10.80 0.66 10.00
CA ILE A 338 11.58 1.21 11.12
C ILE A 338 10.77 1.20 12.41
N SER A 339 9.52 1.68 12.38
CA SER A 339 8.66 1.71 13.58
C SER A 339 8.37 0.33 14.16
N ASN A 340 8.39 -0.72 13.33
CA ASN A 340 8.15 -2.10 13.75
C ASN A 340 9.44 -2.93 13.92
N ASN A 341 10.62 -2.32 13.80
CA ASN A 341 11.93 -3.00 13.89
C ASN A 341 12.08 -4.17 12.90
N VAL A 342 11.59 -3.99 11.67
CA VAL A 342 11.70 -4.98 10.59
C VAL A 342 12.73 -4.48 9.59
N TYR A 343 13.81 -5.26 9.41
CA TYR A 343 14.92 -4.87 8.55
C TYR A 343 15.10 -5.94 7.45
N ILE A 344 15.06 -5.46 6.20
CA ILE A 344 15.12 -6.25 4.96
C ILE A 344 16.19 -5.62 4.06
N GLU A 345 17.11 -6.42 3.55
CA GLU A 345 18.32 -5.96 2.82
C GLU A 345 18.03 -4.96 1.69
N GLY A 346 17.09 -5.26 0.79
CA GLY A 346 16.72 -4.39 -0.34
C GLY A 346 16.21 -3.01 0.09
N PRO A 347 15.11 -2.93 0.87
CA PRO A 347 14.61 -1.66 1.39
C PRO A 347 15.64 -0.88 2.21
N ILE A 348 16.45 -1.54 3.05
CA ILE A 348 17.49 -0.83 3.82
C ILE A 348 18.57 -0.27 2.90
N LYS A 349 19.00 -1.02 1.90
CA LYS A 349 19.94 -0.54 0.89
C LYS A 349 19.42 0.69 0.17
N ASP A 350 18.17 0.65 -0.31
CA ASP A 350 17.55 1.77 -1.03
C ASP A 350 17.37 2.98 -0.12
N LEU A 351 17.00 2.79 1.15
CA LEU A 351 16.95 3.84 2.16
C LEU A 351 18.30 4.54 2.32
N ILE A 352 19.40 3.78 2.49
CA ILE A 352 20.73 4.36 2.66
C ILE A 352 21.20 5.09 1.40
N ILE A 353 20.91 4.53 0.21
CA ILE A 353 21.22 5.17 -1.07
C ILE A 353 20.44 6.48 -1.23
N GLY A 354 19.13 6.49 -0.93
CA GLY A 354 18.30 7.69 -1.02
C GLY A 354 18.76 8.81 -0.08
N ILE A 355 19.15 8.46 1.16
CA ILE A 355 19.70 9.45 2.11
C ILE A 355 20.98 10.10 1.57
N TYR A 356 21.92 9.32 1.02
CA TYR A 356 23.21 9.86 0.59
C TYR A 356 23.20 10.43 -0.82
N LYS A 357 22.74 9.68 -1.82
CA LYS A 357 22.84 10.07 -3.23
C LYS A 357 21.78 11.08 -3.64
N GLU A 358 20.59 10.97 -3.06
CA GLU A 358 19.45 11.81 -3.41
C GLU A 358 19.25 12.96 -2.40
N HIS A 359 20.02 12.95 -1.30
CA HIS A 359 19.87 13.92 -0.20
C HIS A 359 18.43 14.03 0.30
N ASP A 360 17.70 12.90 0.35
CA ASP A 360 16.30 12.90 0.77
C ASP A 360 16.17 13.20 2.27
N GLU A 361 15.75 14.43 2.58
CA GLU A 361 15.58 14.94 3.94
C GLU A 361 14.54 14.14 4.74
N ASP A 362 13.48 13.64 4.11
CA ASP A 362 12.45 12.87 4.81
C ASP A 362 13.01 11.53 5.30
N LEU A 363 13.78 10.87 4.44
CA LEU A 363 14.45 9.61 4.78
C LEU A 363 15.55 9.81 5.81
N PHE A 364 16.28 10.91 5.72
CA PHE A 364 17.28 11.28 6.73
C PHE A 364 16.60 11.52 8.09
N ASN A 365 15.55 12.33 8.11
CA ASN A 365 14.80 12.64 9.33
C ASN A 365 14.14 11.41 9.95
N LEU A 366 13.80 10.41 9.14
CA LEU A 366 13.28 9.14 9.63
C LEU A 366 14.26 8.42 10.57
N LEU A 367 15.56 8.50 10.29
CA LEU A 367 16.64 7.88 11.08
C LEU A 367 17.26 8.80 12.13
N PHE A 368 17.26 10.12 11.91
CA PHE A 368 18.03 11.05 12.74
C PHE A 368 17.16 11.96 13.61
N SER A 369 15.92 12.26 13.22
CA SER A 369 15.08 13.26 13.89
C SER A 369 13.96 12.65 14.73
N ASN A 370 13.82 13.12 15.97
CA ASN A 370 12.65 12.83 16.82
C ASN A 370 11.49 13.73 16.41
N THR A 371 10.43 13.14 15.87
CA THR A 371 9.19 13.88 15.58
C THR A 371 8.53 14.35 16.88
N SER A 372 7.70 15.39 16.81
CA SER A 372 7.01 15.99 17.98
C SER A 372 6.17 14.99 18.78
N LEU A 373 5.62 13.95 18.13
CA LEU A 373 4.88 12.85 18.78
C LEU A 373 5.77 11.91 19.61
N GLU A 374 7.03 11.70 19.22
CA GLU A 374 7.95 10.82 19.94
C GLU A 374 8.59 11.49 21.16
N LYS A 375 8.67 12.83 21.16
CA LYS A 375 9.18 13.63 22.29
C LYS A 375 8.35 13.45 23.57
N ALA A 376 7.06 13.12 23.45
CA ALA A 376 6.19 12.87 24.61
C ALA A 376 6.49 11.55 25.34
N SER A 377 7.01 10.53 24.64
CA SER A 377 7.30 9.21 25.20
C SER A 377 8.69 9.12 25.85
N GLN A 378 9.64 9.96 25.42
CA GLN A 378 11.03 9.93 25.90
C GLN A 378 11.31 10.72 27.19
N ASN A 379 10.34 11.48 27.72
CA ASN A 379 10.53 12.28 28.93
C ASN A 379 10.80 11.47 30.22
N ASN A 380 10.81 10.13 30.17
CA ASN A 380 11.04 9.28 31.34
C ASN A 380 12.32 8.42 31.32
N LEU A 381 13.19 8.47 30.32
CA LEU A 381 14.40 7.62 30.31
C LEU A 381 15.64 8.34 29.79
N GLY A 382 16.30 9.03 30.73
CA GLY A 382 17.58 9.73 30.57
C GLY A 382 18.72 8.84 30.09
N GLY A 383 19.66 9.48 29.38
CA GLY A 383 20.80 8.87 28.71
C GLY A 383 21.67 7.99 29.60
N ARG A 384 21.65 6.69 29.32
CA ARG A 384 22.72 5.73 29.64
C ARG A 384 22.62 4.41 28.85
N ARG A 385 21.96 4.40 27.68
CA ARG A 385 21.63 3.16 26.95
C ARG A 385 22.47 2.87 25.70
N ALA A 386 23.25 3.82 25.18
CA ALA A 386 23.96 3.63 23.90
C ALA A 386 25.04 2.53 23.92
N GLN A 387 25.65 2.22 25.08
CA GLN A 387 26.61 1.10 25.17
C GLN A 387 25.95 -0.25 25.46
N ASN A 388 24.68 -0.26 25.90
CA ASN A 388 23.93 -1.50 26.17
C ASN A 388 22.92 -1.87 25.06
N SER A 389 22.65 -0.99 24.10
CA SER A 389 21.73 -1.25 22.97
C SER A 389 22.32 -2.22 21.93
N LEU A 390 23.66 -2.31 21.82
CA LEU A 390 24.36 -3.31 20.99
C LEU A 390 24.10 -4.77 21.39
N LYS A 391 23.60 -5.02 22.61
CA LYS A 391 23.19 -6.36 23.08
C LYS A 391 21.73 -6.70 22.78
N ASN A 392 20.93 -5.76 22.27
CA ASN A 392 19.55 -6.02 21.93
C ASN A 392 19.50 -6.72 20.57
N SER A 393 19.00 -7.96 20.51
CA SER A 393 18.96 -8.79 19.29
C SER A 393 18.30 -8.09 18.10
N LYS A 394 17.40 -7.13 18.37
CA LYS A 394 16.66 -6.33 17.39
C LYS A 394 17.55 -5.41 16.55
N TYR A 395 18.52 -4.73 17.16
CA TYR A 395 19.39 -3.78 16.44
C TYR A 395 20.57 -4.47 15.74
N LYS A 396 20.83 -5.74 16.07
CA LYS A 396 21.86 -6.54 15.41
C LYS A 396 21.52 -6.76 13.93
N SER A 397 20.27 -7.10 13.62
CA SER A 397 19.86 -7.30 12.22
C SER A 397 19.94 -6.01 11.41
N PHE A 398 19.51 -4.88 11.97
CA PHE A 398 19.65 -3.57 11.30
C PHE A 398 21.10 -3.24 10.97
N LYS A 399 22.01 -3.39 11.95
CA LYS A 399 23.44 -3.16 11.77
C LYS A 399 24.03 -4.04 10.65
N GLU A 400 23.66 -5.32 10.59
CA GLU A 400 24.13 -6.22 9.54
C GLU A 400 23.61 -5.81 8.15
N GLU A 401 22.35 -5.41 8.01
CA GLU A 401 21.83 -4.92 6.72
C GLU A 401 22.47 -3.58 6.31
N ILE A 402 22.80 -2.69 7.26
CA ILE A 402 23.57 -1.47 6.97
C ILE A 402 24.96 -1.82 6.45
N LYS A 403 25.68 -2.78 7.06
CA LYS A 403 27.01 -3.18 6.58
C LYS A 403 26.95 -3.61 5.12
N LYS A 404 26.00 -4.48 4.76
CA LYS A 404 25.81 -4.90 3.37
C LYS A 404 25.50 -3.73 2.44
N ALA A 405 24.65 -2.80 2.86
CA ALA A 405 24.36 -1.60 2.08
C ALA A 405 25.63 -0.75 1.86
N LEU A 406 26.48 -0.63 2.89
CA LEU A 406 27.72 0.14 2.83
C LEU A 406 28.78 -0.50 1.93
N GLU A 407 28.76 -1.80 1.66
CA GLU A 407 29.69 -2.47 0.73
C GLU A 407 29.61 -1.89 -0.70
N LEU A 408 28.51 -1.24 -1.06
CA LEU A 408 28.28 -0.63 -2.37
C LEU A 408 28.95 0.74 -2.55
N PHE A 409 29.45 1.33 -1.47
CA PHE A 409 30.03 2.66 -1.48
C PHE A 409 31.56 2.56 -1.52
N GLU A 410 32.18 3.36 -2.38
CA GLU A 410 33.63 3.51 -2.33
C GLU A 410 34.06 4.23 -1.05
N TYR A 411 35.34 4.09 -0.69
CA TYR A 411 35.88 4.76 0.51
C TYR A 411 35.69 6.28 0.46
N SER A 412 35.80 6.91 -0.71
CA SER A 412 35.51 8.33 -0.91
C SER A 412 34.05 8.67 -0.62
N ASP A 413 33.11 7.87 -1.12
CA ASP A 413 31.68 8.07 -0.90
C ASP A 413 31.32 7.93 0.58
N LYS A 414 31.89 6.93 1.25
CA LYS A 414 31.70 6.73 2.70
C LYS A 414 32.17 7.94 3.51
N ILE A 415 33.26 8.59 3.10
CA ILE A 415 33.74 9.82 3.73
C ILE A 415 32.78 10.98 3.45
N SER A 416 32.34 11.17 2.21
CA SER A 416 31.36 12.20 1.87
C SER A 416 30.06 12.01 2.62
N PHE A 417 29.61 10.76 2.77
CA PHE A 417 28.41 10.43 3.54
C PHE A 417 28.59 10.74 5.03
N LEU A 418 29.77 10.42 5.60
CA LEU A 418 30.10 10.78 6.98
C LEU A 418 30.05 12.30 7.19
N LYS A 419 30.57 13.09 6.24
CA LYS A 419 30.51 14.55 6.30
C LYS A 419 29.10 15.09 6.23
N PHE A 420 28.27 14.54 5.33
CA PHE A 420 26.86 14.89 5.24
C PHE A 420 26.13 14.65 6.56
N ILE A 421 26.30 13.47 7.17
CA ILE A 421 25.71 13.18 8.48
C ILE A 421 26.25 14.14 9.55
N ALA A 422 27.55 14.45 9.55
CA ALA A 422 28.15 15.38 10.51
C ALA A 422 27.63 16.82 10.39
N ALA A 423 27.21 17.23 9.19
CA ALA A 423 26.65 18.56 8.95
C ALA A 423 25.16 18.63 9.34
N GLU A 424 24.38 17.61 9.00
CA GLU A 424 22.91 17.67 9.08
C GLU A 424 22.32 17.03 10.35
N ALA A 425 23.04 16.09 10.99
CA ALA A 425 22.46 15.32 12.09
C ALA A 425 22.30 16.17 13.36
N PRO A 426 21.17 16.03 14.10
CA PRO A 426 21.02 16.69 15.37
C PRO A 426 21.99 16.10 16.41
N PRO A 427 22.39 16.85 17.46
CA PRO A 427 23.34 16.38 18.47
C PRO A 427 22.89 15.12 19.23
N LYS A 428 21.58 14.85 19.26
CA LYS A 428 20.99 13.67 19.89
C LYS A 428 20.06 12.95 18.91
N PRO A 429 20.59 12.20 17.95
CA PRO A 429 19.77 11.48 16.99
C PRO A 429 19.14 10.22 17.61
N LYS A 430 18.17 9.64 16.89
CA LYS A 430 17.56 8.33 17.21
C LYS A 430 18.58 7.20 17.21
N ASP A 431 18.22 6.08 17.81
CA ASP A 431 19.09 4.91 17.91
C ASP A 431 19.47 4.37 16.52
N GLU A 432 18.55 4.37 15.56
CA GLU A 432 18.78 3.93 14.18
C GLU A 432 19.83 4.80 13.47
N GLY A 433 19.73 6.13 13.56
CA GLY A 433 20.73 7.06 13.01
C GLY A 433 22.10 6.90 13.67
N ARG A 434 22.16 6.64 14.99
CA ARG A 434 23.41 6.32 15.68
C ARG A 434 24.02 5.01 15.22
N ILE A 435 23.20 3.99 14.96
CA ILE A 435 23.65 2.68 14.46
C ILE A 435 24.21 2.83 13.05
N LEU A 436 23.53 3.57 12.16
CA LEU A 436 24.03 3.87 10.82
C LEU A 436 25.40 4.56 10.89
N LEU A 437 25.49 5.65 11.66
CA LEU A 437 26.73 6.39 11.81
C LEU A 437 27.86 5.53 12.42
N GLY A 438 27.56 4.78 13.46
CA GLY A 438 28.53 3.89 14.11
C GLY A 438 29.04 2.81 13.15
N THR A 439 28.15 2.23 12.35
CA THR A 439 28.50 1.20 11.36
C THR A 439 29.34 1.76 10.22
N LEU A 440 29.01 2.97 9.74
CA LEU A 440 29.80 3.69 8.74
C LEU A 440 31.23 3.97 9.23
N ILE A 441 31.38 4.41 10.48
CA ILE A 441 32.69 4.66 11.09
C ILE A 441 33.47 3.35 11.27
N GLU A 442 32.84 2.29 11.79
CA GLU A 442 33.47 0.97 11.93
C GLU A 442 34.03 0.47 10.60
N ASP A 443 33.24 0.60 9.53
CA ASP A 443 33.65 0.22 8.18
C ASP A 443 34.84 1.06 7.68
N LEU A 444 34.80 2.39 7.81
CA LEU A 444 35.93 3.28 7.47
C LEU A 444 37.21 2.94 8.25
N VAL A 445 37.09 2.64 9.55
CA VAL A 445 38.21 2.24 10.42
C VAL A 445 38.79 0.90 9.98
N SER A 446 37.95 -0.05 9.58
CA SER A 446 38.41 -1.36 9.09
C SER A 446 39.26 -1.24 7.81
N ILE A 447 38.94 -0.28 6.93
CA ILE A 447 39.64 -0.07 5.65
C ILE A 447 40.96 0.69 5.85
N LYS A 448 40.96 1.85 6.54
CA LYS A 448 42.14 2.73 6.64
C LYS A 448 42.40 3.30 8.04
N LYS A 449 41.98 2.61 9.10
CA LYS A 449 42.10 3.07 10.50
C LYS A 449 41.53 4.49 10.66
N ASN A 450 42.29 5.41 11.25
CA ASN A 450 41.84 6.77 11.56
C ASN A 450 42.14 7.78 10.44
N ASP A 451 42.41 7.34 9.21
CA ASP A 451 42.69 8.23 8.07
C ASP A 451 41.53 9.20 7.79
N PHE A 452 40.29 8.74 7.94
CA PHE A 452 39.10 9.56 7.71
C PHE A 452 39.06 10.82 8.60
N VAL A 453 39.58 10.76 9.84
CA VAL A 453 39.59 11.87 10.81
C VAL A 453 40.35 13.09 10.25
N LEU A 454 41.40 12.85 9.47
CA LEU A 454 42.17 13.90 8.81
C LEU A 454 41.40 14.59 7.68
N LYS A 455 40.40 13.91 7.09
CA LYS A 455 39.62 14.41 5.96
C LYS A 455 38.40 15.24 6.37
N LEU A 456 38.03 15.19 7.65
CA LEU A 456 36.94 16.00 8.19
C LEU A 456 37.35 17.49 8.29
N SER A 457 36.42 18.41 8.52
CA SER A 457 36.70 19.74 9.07
C SER A 457 36.89 19.65 10.61
N GLU A 458 37.08 20.78 11.30
CA GLU A 458 37.09 20.80 12.77
C GLU A 458 35.66 20.78 13.32
N GLU A 459 34.74 21.52 12.69
CA GLU A 459 33.31 21.52 12.98
C GLU A 459 32.66 20.13 12.77
N GLU A 460 32.95 19.47 11.65
CA GLU A 460 32.46 18.11 11.38
C GLU A 460 32.93 17.12 12.45
N ALA A 461 34.18 17.25 12.92
CA ALA A 461 34.71 16.38 13.97
C ALA A 461 34.06 16.67 15.33
N GLU A 462 33.79 17.94 15.64
CA GLU A 462 33.08 18.35 16.85
C GLU A 462 31.62 17.84 16.85
N ASN A 463 30.92 17.95 15.72
CA ASN A 463 29.55 17.45 15.60
C ASN A 463 29.49 15.93 15.80
N LEU A 464 30.43 15.17 15.21
CA LEU A 464 30.52 13.72 15.43
C LEU A 464 30.81 13.36 16.90
N ASP A 465 31.66 14.14 17.56
CA ASP A 465 31.96 13.98 19.00
C ASP A 465 30.71 14.20 19.85
N GLN A 466 29.88 15.19 19.52
CA GLN A 466 28.60 15.41 20.19
C GLN A 466 27.61 14.26 19.99
N ILE A 467 27.57 13.65 18.80
CA ILE A 467 26.62 12.59 18.46
C ILE A 467 26.98 11.23 19.10
N GLN A 468 28.25 10.82 18.99
CA GLN A 468 28.72 9.49 19.43
C GLN A 468 29.44 9.49 20.79
N GLY A 469 29.77 10.67 21.33
CA GLY A 469 30.58 10.78 22.56
C GLY A 469 32.04 10.37 22.34
N THR A 470 32.60 10.71 21.18
CA THR A 470 33.97 10.39 20.76
C THR A 470 34.94 11.55 20.99
N ASP A 471 36.23 11.33 20.69
CA ASP A 471 37.31 12.32 20.80
C ASP A 471 38.00 12.58 19.43
N TYR A 472 37.23 12.65 18.33
CA TYR A 472 37.76 12.85 16.98
C TYR A 472 38.40 14.22 16.79
N LEU A 473 37.84 15.30 17.36
CA LEU A 473 38.45 16.62 17.28
C LEU A 473 39.84 16.65 17.93
N LYS A 474 39.96 16.01 19.10
CA LYS A 474 41.24 15.86 19.81
C LYS A 474 42.21 15.01 19.00
N THR A 475 41.76 13.87 18.50
CA THR A 475 42.55 12.96 17.65
C THR A 475 43.07 13.68 16.41
N LYS A 476 42.22 14.48 15.75
CA LYS A 476 42.58 15.31 14.59
C LYS A 476 43.68 16.31 14.92
N LYS A 477 43.54 17.06 16.04
CA LYS A 477 44.54 18.04 16.49
C LYS A 477 45.89 17.37 16.76
N THR A 478 45.89 16.20 17.42
CA THR A 478 47.11 15.41 17.67
C THR A 478 47.76 14.92 16.37
N LEU A 479 46.96 14.41 15.42
CA LEU A 479 47.48 13.94 14.13
C LEU A 479 48.04 15.10 13.28
N LYS A 480 47.40 16.27 13.26
CA LYS A 480 47.93 17.48 12.60
C LYS A 480 49.28 17.90 13.20
N GLN A 481 49.40 17.91 14.53
CA GLN A 481 50.66 18.24 15.21
C GLN A 481 51.77 17.24 14.90
N GLY A 482 51.47 15.93 14.88
CA GLY A 482 52.41 14.88 14.51
C GLY A 482 52.87 14.96 13.05
N LYS A 483 51.98 15.32 12.11
CA LYS A 483 52.35 15.54 10.71
C LYS A 483 53.25 16.76 10.53
N LYS A 484 52.96 17.85 11.26
CA LYS A 484 53.79 19.06 11.27
C LYS A 484 55.20 18.78 11.80
N SER A 485 55.33 18.05 12.93
CA SER A 485 56.64 17.71 13.49
C SER A 485 57.44 16.76 12.58
N ARG A 486 56.78 15.80 11.91
CA ARG A 486 57.44 14.93 10.93
C ARG A 486 57.93 15.70 9.70
N ASN A 487 57.13 16.62 9.17
CA ASN A 487 57.54 17.47 8.06
C ASN A 487 58.74 18.37 8.43
N ILE A 488 58.73 18.95 9.64
CA ILE A 488 59.88 19.72 10.16
C ILE A 488 61.12 18.85 10.26
N ARG A 489 61.01 17.62 10.77
CA ARG A 489 62.14 16.68 10.82
C ARG A 489 62.67 16.33 9.43
N ILE A 490 61.80 16.07 8.46
CA ILE A 490 62.23 15.79 7.08
C ILE A 490 63.00 16.98 6.53
N ILE A 491 62.45 18.20 6.60
CA ILE A 491 63.13 19.43 6.15
C ILE A 491 64.48 19.58 6.84
N PHE A 492 64.56 19.33 8.14
CA PHE A 492 65.81 19.40 8.89
C PHE A 492 66.83 18.37 8.39
N TYR A 493 66.44 17.10 8.18
CA TYR A 493 67.32 16.07 7.62
C TYR A 493 67.78 16.41 6.20
N THR A 494 66.89 16.92 5.34
CA THR A 494 67.28 17.33 3.98
C THR A 494 68.25 18.50 4.01
N SER A 495 68.02 19.49 4.89
CA SER A 495 68.92 20.65 5.04
C SER A 495 70.29 20.25 5.60
N ALA A 496 70.34 19.34 6.58
CA ALA A 496 71.59 18.81 7.12
C ALA A 496 72.39 18.03 6.06
N LEU A 497 71.70 17.23 5.24
CA LEU A 497 72.32 16.49 4.14
C LEU A 497 72.95 17.44 3.10
N VAL A 498 72.25 18.52 2.75
CA VAL A 498 72.79 19.56 1.84
C VAL A 498 74.01 20.25 2.44
N ILE A 499 73.98 20.61 3.73
CA ILE A 499 75.14 21.21 4.41
C ILE A 499 76.34 20.26 4.39
N ILE A 500 76.13 18.98 4.70
CA ILE A 500 77.19 17.96 4.67
C ILE A 500 77.82 17.89 3.28
N ILE A 501 77.00 17.83 2.22
CA ILE A 501 77.48 17.79 0.83
C ILE A 501 78.30 19.04 0.49
N ILE A 502 77.83 20.23 0.88
CA ILE A 502 78.55 21.49 0.65
C ILE A 502 79.89 21.50 1.41
N THR A 503 79.91 21.10 2.68
CA THR A 503 81.15 21.05 3.48
C THR A 503 82.14 20.02 2.96
N ALA A 504 81.68 18.84 2.54
CA ALA A 504 82.52 17.82 1.93
C ALA A 504 83.10 18.30 0.59
N SER A 505 82.29 18.99 -0.23
CA SER A 505 82.73 19.58 -1.49
C SER A 505 83.74 20.70 -1.27
N TYR A 506 83.52 21.57 -0.29
CA TYR A 506 84.47 22.63 0.08
C TYR A 506 85.79 22.06 0.59
N PHE A 507 85.73 21.01 1.44
CA PHE A 507 86.92 20.31 1.92
C PHE A 507 87.70 19.68 0.75
N TYR A 508 87.02 19.03 -0.18
CA TYR A 508 87.64 18.39 -1.33
C TYR A 508 88.25 19.41 -2.32
N ILE A 509 87.60 20.56 -2.54
CA ILE A 509 88.05 21.56 -3.50
C ILE A 509 89.17 22.45 -2.93
N TYR A 510 89.09 22.84 -1.66
CA TYR A 510 89.99 23.85 -1.09
C TYR A 510 91.04 23.30 -0.13
N LEU A 511 90.71 22.26 0.65
CA LEU A 511 91.62 21.69 1.65
C LEU A 511 92.42 20.49 1.13
N ALA A 512 91.84 19.63 0.29
CA ALA A 512 92.56 18.47 -0.22
C ALA A 512 93.79 18.83 -1.09
N PRO A 513 93.75 19.84 -1.99
CA PRO A 513 94.93 20.21 -2.78
C PRO A 513 96.05 20.83 -1.93
N SER A 514 95.69 21.60 -0.91
CA SER A 514 96.66 22.24 0.00
C SER A 514 97.30 21.24 0.96
N LEU A 515 96.56 20.21 1.40
CA LEU A 515 97.11 19.10 2.19
C LEU A 515 98.05 18.21 1.35
N PHE A 516 97.74 18.00 0.07
CA PHE A 516 98.58 17.25 -0.85
C PHE A 516 99.91 17.97 -1.12
N LEU A 517 99.87 19.29 -1.38
CA LEU A 517 101.06 20.15 -1.51
C LEU A 517 101.92 20.18 -0.23
N TYR A 518 101.30 20.10 0.96
CA TYR A 518 102.03 20.08 2.22
C TYR A 518 102.71 18.72 2.46
N LEU A 519 102.05 17.63 2.10
CA LEU A 519 102.61 16.27 2.15
C LEU A 519 103.74 16.08 1.13
N GLU A 520 103.59 16.63 -0.08
CA GLU A 520 104.65 16.62 -1.10
C GLU A 520 105.90 17.35 -0.61
N LYS A 521 105.74 18.56 -0.04
CA LYS A 521 106.86 19.30 0.58
C LYS A 521 107.48 18.58 1.78
N ALA A 522 106.68 17.91 2.60
CA ALA A 522 107.20 17.13 3.73
C ALA A 522 107.98 15.89 3.24
N PHE A 523 107.55 15.29 2.13
CA PHE A 523 108.21 14.15 1.51
C PHE A 523 109.54 14.56 0.85
N ASP A 524 109.56 15.70 0.14
CA ASP A 524 110.80 16.28 -0.42
C ASP A 524 111.81 16.66 0.67
N TYR A 525 111.33 17.21 1.80
CA TYR A 525 112.18 17.51 2.95
C TYR A 525 112.77 16.24 3.57
N LEU A 526 111.98 15.16 3.72
CA LEU A 526 112.46 13.87 4.21
C LEU A 526 113.47 13.24 3.25
N LEU A 527 113.28 13.33 1.93
CA LEU A 527 114.24 12.85 0.93
C LEU A 527 115.58 13.59 1.00
N SER A 528 115.57 14.90 1.28
CA SER A 528 116.81 15.70 1.44
C SER A 528 117.64 15.36 2.68
N ILE A 529 117.06 14.63 3.64
CA ILE A 529 117.79 14.15 4.85
C ILE A 529 118.53 12.84 4.55
N PHE A 530 118.16 12.11 3.49
CA PHE A 530 118.72 10.80 3.12
C PHE A 530 119.59 10.80 1.86
N SER A 531 119.83 11.96 1.23
CA SER A 531 120.81 12.19 0.16
C SER A 531 121.95 13.06 0.67
#